data_AF-A0A1C4TYC5-F1
#
_entry.id   AF-A0A1C4TYC5-F1
#
_cell.length_a   1.000
_cell.length_b   1.000
_cell.length_c   1.000
_cell.angle_alpha   90.00
_cell.angle_beta   90.00
_cell.angle_gamma   90.00
#
_symmetry.space_group_name_H-M   'P 1'
#
loop_
_entity.id
_entity.type
_entity.pdbx_description
1 polymer ?
#
loop_
_entity_poly.entity_id
_entity_poly.type
_entity_poly.pdbx_seq_one_letter_code
_entity_poly.pdbx_strand_id
1 'polypeptide(L)'
;MARIISRRAVAVTFGALVLTLAGGGIAAAQTTTAARPAAQSGQPGERAAAPSGQPQPTAAEAAAAKAAMKKGVSPSYVNGSTSFAVVSSAGTLLRSRDAVSATKYGPGQYQVIFNRSLTSAAFVATIGTTDSCCIPPAGEISVAPRLATPNGVFVQTYDSTGAPADRPFHLAVFTP
;
A
#
# COMPACT_ATOMS: atom_id res chain seq x y z
N MET A 1 16.39 -74.20 22.41
CA MET A 1 17.60 -73.40 22.12
C MET A 1 17.57 -72.15 22.99
N ALA A 2 18.62 -71.95 23.77
CA ALA A 2 18.82 -70.89 24.78
C ALA A 2 18.91 -69.48 24.15
N ARG A 3 18.68 -68.35 24.83
CA ARG A 3 19.41 -67.76 25.98
C ARG A 3 18.56 -66.58 26.54
N ILE A 4 18.29 -66.45 27.84
CA ILE A 4 19.13 -66.06 29.00
C ILE A 4 19.28 -64.53 29.21
N ILE A 5 18.53 -64.04 30.22
CA ILE A 5 18.95 -63.25 31.41
C ILE A 5 19.51 -61.81 31.22
N SER A 6 18.66 -60.83 31.57
CA SER A 6 18.77 -59.83 32.66
C SER A 6 19.92 -58.80 32.80
N ARG A 7 19.45 -57.57 33.12
CA ARG A 7 19.89 -56.65 34.20
C ARG A 7 21.17 -55.79 34.06
N ARG A 8 20.92 -54.50 34.34
CA ARG A 8 21.71 -53.51 35.11
C ARG A 8 22.88 -52.79 34.41
N ALA A 9 22.59 -51.53 34.07
CA ALA A 9 23.21 -50.27 34.53
C ALA A 9 24.73 -50.16 34.76
N VAL A 10 25.18 -48.89 34.58
CA VAL A 10 26.41 -48.24 35.10
C VAL A 10 27.59 -48.34 34.12
N ALA A 11 27.82 -47.32 33.28
CA ALA A 11 28.62 -46.09 33.49
C ALA A 11 30.12 -46.29 33.18
N VAL A 12 30.87 -45.17 33.13
CA VAL A 12 32.35 -45.10 33.02
C VAL A 12 32.79 -45.20 31.53
N THR A 13 33.51 -44.29 30.88
CA THR A 13 34.47 -43.24 31.30
C THR A 13 34.72 -42.29 30.12
N PHE A 14 34.96 -41.01 30.42
CA PHE A 14 35.58 -40.04 29.50
C PHE A 14 37.03 -40.43 29.20
N GLY A 15 37.38 -40.57 27.92
CA GLY A 15 38.75 -40.69 27.42
C GLY A 15 39.19 -39.38 26.73
N ALA A 16 40.39 -38.92 27.10
CA ALA A 16 41.07 -37.68 26.71
C ALA A 16 41.35 -37.57 25.18
N LEU A 17 41.23 -36.38 24.55
CA LEU A 17 42.32 -35.40 24.22
C LEU A 17 43.36 -36.00 23.23
N VAL A 18 43.78 -35.48 22.07
CA VAL A 18 43.70 -34.20 21.32
C VAL A 18 44.18 -34.49 19.88
N LEU A 19 43.70 -33.80 18.85
CA LEU A 19 44.57 -33.28 17.78
C LEU A 19 43.89 -32.14 16.99
N THR A 20 44.48 -30.96 17.11
CA THR A 20 44.16 -29.72 16.38
C THR A 20 44.58 -29.80 14.91
N LEU A 21 43.73 -29.38 13.96
CA LEU A 21 44.15 -28.45 12.88
C LEU A 21 42.98 -27.94 12.02
N ALA A 22 42.91 -26.60 11.92
CA ALA A 22 42.48 -25.78 10.79
C ALA A 22 41.07 -25.95 10.16
N GLY A 23 40.30 -24.87 10.28
CA GLY A 23 39.50 -24.35 9.16
C GLY A 23 38.07 -24.87 9.04
N GLY A 24 37.10 -23.97 9.30
CA GLY A 24 35.68 -24.20 8.99
C GLY A 24 34.79 -24.19 10.21
N GLY A 25 34.70 -23.04 10.89
CA GLY A 25 33.70 -22.83 11.94
C GLY A 25 32.30 -22.73 11.35
N ILE A 26 31.59 -23.85 11.24
CA ILE A 26 30.14 -23.86 11.37
C ILE A 26 29.81 -23.44 12.80
N ALA A 27 29.31 -22.23 12.99
CA ALA A 27 28.81 -21.78 14.28
C ALA A 27 27.50 -22.53 14.59
N ALA A 28 27.62 -23.65 15.31
CA ALA A 28 26.50 -24.26 16.02
C ALA A 28 26.01 -23.25 17.08
N ALA A 29 24.70 -22.98 17.08
CA ALA A 29 24.06 -22.05 18.00
C ALA A 29 24.29 -22.48 19.46
N GLN A 30 25.09 -21.69 20.19
CA GLN A 30 25.17 -21.79 21.64
C GLN A 30 23.90 -21.20 22.24
N THR A 31 23.04 -22.05 22.80
CA THR A 31 22.01 -21.64 23.76
C THR A 31 22.70 -21.26 25.07
N THR A 32 23.32 -20.10 25.12
CA THR A 32 23.67 -19.45 26.37
C THR A 32 22.47 -18.65 26.85
N THR A 33 21.87 -19.11 27.95
CA THR A 33 20.94 -18.36 28.79
C THR A 33 21.65 -17.12 29.33
N ALA A 34 21.75 -16.09 28.50
CA ALA A 34 22.05 -14.73 28.92
C ALA A 34 20.73 -13.96 28.83
N ALA A 35 20.27 -13.42 29.96
CA ALA A 35 19.08 -12.59 30.02
C ALA A 35 19.23 -11.44 29.01
N ARG A 36 18.49 -11.52 27.91
CA ARG A 36 18.40 -10.46 26.91
C ARG A 36 17.90 -9.20 27.65
N PRO A 37 18.60 -8.06 27.58
CA PRO A 37 18.04 -6.81 28.07
C PRO A 37 16.68 -6.64 27.40
N ALA A 38 15.65 -6.34 28.20
CA ALA A 38 14.30 -6.13 27.69
C ALA A 38 14.38 -5.18 26.49
N ALA A 39 14.00 -5.68 25.32
CA ALA A 39 13.85 -4.83 24.16
C ALA A 39 12.87 -3.74 24.58
N GLN A 40 13.31 -2.48 24.61
CA GLN A 40 12.40 -1.36 24.66
C GLN A 40 11.48 -1.52 23.45
N SER A 41 10.30 -2.06 23.68
CA SER A 41 9.18 -2.03 22.76
C SER A 41 8.70 -0.59 22.70
N GLY A 42 9.51 0.28 22.10
CA GLY A 42 9.02 1.51 21.53
C GLY A 42 8.18 1.10 20.34
N GLN A 43 6.92 0.72 20.58
CA GLN A 43 5.94 0.74 19.51
C GLN A 43 6.01 2.15 18.92
N PRO A 44 6.26 2.30 17.61
CA PRO A 44 5.99 3.56 16.94
C PRO A 44 4.57 3.96 17.33
N GLY A 45 4.39 5.18 17.84
CA GLY A 45 3.08 5.65 18.32
C GLY A 45 1.98 5.32 17.31
N GLU A 46 0.79 4.97 17.80
CA GLU A 46 -0.35 4.63 16.96
C GLU A 46 -0.49 5.69 15.86
N ARG A 47 -0.31 5.25 14.61
CA ARG A 47 -0.49 6.13 13.45
C ARG A 47 -1.90 6.70 13.55
N ALA A 48 -2.02 8.03 13.54
CA ALA A 48 -3.31 8.70 13.60
C ALA A 48 -4.26 8.06 12.59
N ALA A 49 -5.40 7.56 13.07
CA ALA A 49 -6.41 6.97 12.21
C ALA A 49 -6.91 8.04 11.25
N ALA A 50 -6.89 7.76 9.94
CA ALA A 50 -7.52 8.62 8.97
C ALA A 50 -9.01 8.80 9.32
N PRO A 51 -9.61 9.99 9.10
CA PRO A 51 -11.02 10.21 9.35
C PRO A 51 -11.84 9.11 8.64
N SER A 52 -12.68 8.43 9.41
CA SER A 52 -13.37 7.21 9.02
C SER A 52 -14.49 7.53 8.02
N GLY A 53 -14.16 7.48 6.73
CA GLY A 53 -15.13 7.45 5.64
C GLY A 53 -14.94 8.53 4.58
N GLN A 54 -15.44 8.26 3.37
CA GLN A 54 -15.49 9.24 2.30
C GLN A 54 -16.65 10.23 2.54
N PRO A 55 -16.52 11.49 2.14
CA PRO A 55 -17.64 12.43 2.12
C PRO A 55 -18.82 11.86 1.31
N GLN A 56 -20.04 12.04 1.83
CA GLN A 56 -21.24 11.60 1.11
C GLN A 56 -21.40 12.41 -0.19
N PRO A 57 -21.64 11.76 -1.35
CA PRO A 57 -21.94 12.48 -2.58
C PRO A 57 -23.21 13.31 -2.45
N THR A 58 -23.13 14.57 -2.83
CA THR A 58 -24.29 15.44 -3.00
C THR A 58 -25.09 15.06 -4.25
N ALA A 59 -26.34 15.52 -4.34
CA ALA A 59 -27.17 15.30 -5.52
C ALA A 59 -26.55 15.90 -6.80
N ALA A 60 -25.89 17.05 -6.68
CA ALA A 60 -25.20 17.70 -7.79
C ALA A 60 -24.02 16.86 -8.30
N GLU A 61 -23.22 16.29 -7.39
CA GLU A 61 -22.11 15.41 -7.74
C GLU A 61 -22.59 14.11 -8.37
N ALA A 62 -23.66 13.51 -7.83
CA ALA A 62 -24.27 12.32 -8.43
C ALA A 62 -24.80 12.61 -9.85
N ALA A 63 -25.40 13.79 -10.07
CA ALA A 63 -25.84 14.21 -11.40
C ALA A 63 -24.66 14.43 -12.36
N ALA A 64 -23.59 15.08 -11.90
CA ALA A 64 -22.36 15.28 -12.67
C ALA A 64 -21.69 13.94 -13.04
N ALA A 65 -21.63 12.99 -12.10
CA ALA A 65 -21.10 11.66 -12.33
C ALA A 65 -21.93 10.90 -13.39
N LYS A 66 -23.26 10.96 -13.32
CA LYS A 66 -24.13 10.36 -14.34
C LYS A 66 -23.96 11.04 -15.71
N ALA A 67 -23.81 12.37 -15.73
CA ALA A 67 -23.57 13.11 -16.98
C ALA A 67 -22.22 12.73 -17.61
N ALA A 68 -21.18 12.54 -16.80
CA ALA A 68 -19.87 12.09 -17.27
C ALA A 68 -19.97 10.74 -18.00
N MET A 69 -20.77 9.80 -17.50
CA MET A 69 -20.97 8.49 -18.16
C MET A 69 -21.69 8.61 -19.50
N LYS A 70 -22.59 9.59 -19.67
CA LYS A 70 -23.28 9.83 -20.95
C LYS A 70 -22.35 10.37 -22.04
N LYS A 71 -21.24 11.02 -21.65
CA LYS A 71 -20.22 11.51 -22.59
C LYS A 71 -19.56 10.35 -23.37
N GLY A 72 -19.68 9.14 -22.84
CA GLY A 72 -19.16 7.94 -23.47
C GLY A 72 -17.64 7.92 -23.50
N VAL A 73 -17.15 6.82 -24.02
CA VAL A 73 -15.73 6.51 -24.06
C VAL A 73 -15.17 7.05 -25.37
N SER A 74 -13.95 7.57 -25.36
CA SER A 74 -13.31 8.04 -26.60
C SER A 74 -13.33 6.94 -27.69
N PRO A 75 -13.57 7.29 -28.96
CA PRO A 75 -13.59 6.32 -30.07
C PRO A 75 -12.27 5.53 -30.23
N SER A 76 -11.16 6.08 -29.73
CA SER A 76 -9.84 5.45 -29.70
C SER A 76 -9.65 4.44 -28.56
N TYR A 77 -10.70 4.13 -27.79
CA TYR A 77 -10.62 3.18 -26.71
C TYR A 77 -10.57 1.74 -27.21
N VAL A 78 -9.68 0.96 -26.62
CA VAL A 78 -9.53 -0.48 -26.83
C VAL A 78 -9.84 -1.17 -25.49
N ASN A 79 -10.59 -2.26 -25.48
CA ASN A 79 -10.77 -3.04 -24.24
C ASN A 79 -9.39 -3.44 -23.67
N GLY A 80 -9.24 -3.38 -22.35
CA GLY A 80 -7.94 -3.53 -21.69
C GLY A 80 -7.02 -2.29 -21.74
N SER A 81 -7.46 -1.17 -22.31
CA SER A 81 -6.64 0.04 -22.33
C SER A 81 -6.67 0.82 -21.02
N THR A 82 -5.50 1.32 -20.59
CA THR A 82 -5.31 2.05 -19.35
C THR A 82 -5.86 3.48 -19.46
N SER A 83 -6.72 3.87 -18.51
CA SER A 83 -7.15 5.26 -18.32
C SER A 83 -6.26 5.91 -17.26
N PHE A 84 -6.13 7.25 -17.28
CA PHE A 84 -5.32 7.94 -16.28
C PHE A 84 -5.84 9.34 -15.97
N ALA A 85 -5.44 9.84 -14.80
CA ALA A 85 -5.64 11.21 -14.39
C ALA A 85 -4.38 11.75 -13.70
N VAL A 86 -3.98 12.96 -14.06
CA VAL A 86 -2.93 13.73 -13.39
C VAL A 86 -3.60 14.91 -12.71
N VAL A 87 -3.49 14.96 -11.38
CA VAL A 87 -4.25 15.90 -10.55
C VAL A 87 -3.27 16.75 -9.73
N SER A 88 -3.48 18.06 -9.72
CA SER A 88 -2.69 18.99 -8.91
C SER A 88 -3.01 18.86 -7.42
N SER A 89 -2.14 19.38 -6.55
CA SER A 89 -2.41 19.45 -5.10
C SER A 89 -3.68 20.24 -4.76
N ALA A 90 -4.08 21.19 -5.62
CA ALA A 90 -5.32 21.95 -5.48
C ALA A 90 -6.58 21.15 -5.87
N GLY A 91 -6.42 19.95 -6.44
CA GLY A 91 -7.53 19.12 -6.92
C GLY A 91 -7.98 19.43 -8.35
N THR A 92 -7.14 20.10 -9.14
CA THR A 92 -7.42 20.41 -10.54
C THR A 92 -6.94 19.28 -11.43
N LEU A 93 -7.76 18.86 -12.41
CA LEU A 93 -7.35 17.89 -13.42
C LEU A 93 -6.43 18.56 -14.44
N LEU A 94 -5.16 18.14 -14.50
CA LEU A 94 -4.14 18.73 -15.37
C LEU A 94 -4.05 17.99 -16.71
N ARG A 95 -4.08 16.66 -16.68
CA ARG A 95 -4.04 15.77 -17.84
C ARG A 95 -4.90 14.56 -17.57
N SER A 96 -5.52 13.99 -18.60
CA SER A 96 -6.27 12.75 -18.45
C SER A 96 -6.42 11.96 -19.74
N ARG A 97 -6.75 10.70 -19.55
CA ARG A 97 -7.44 9.84 -20.51
C ARG A 97 -8.66 9.29 -19.79
N ASP A 98 -9.85 9.56 -20.35
CA ASP A 98 -11.17 9.17 -19.82
C ASP A 98 -11.62 9.83 -18.50
N ALA A 99 -10.72 10.47 -17.74
CA ALA A 99 -11.13 11.28 -16.60
C ALA A 99 -11.75 12.61 -17.06
N VAL A 100 -12.92 12.93 -16.50
CA VAL A 100 -13.76 14.09 -16.85
C VAL A 100 -13.57 15.23 -15.86
N SER A 101 -13.37 14.93 -14.57
CA SER A 101 -13.16 15.95 -13.56
C SER A 101 -12.36 15.42 -12.37
N ALA A 102 -11.75 16.35 -11.64
CA ALA A 102 -11.20 16.14 -10.31
C ALA A 102 -11.79 17.17 -9.34
N THR A 103 -11.96 16.80 -8.08
CA THR A 103 -12.54 17.66 -7.05
C THR A 103 -11.88 17.37 -5.71
N LYS A 104 -11.53 18.42 -4.97
CA LYS A 104 -10.96 18.32 -3.62
C LYS A 104 -12.04 18.61 -2.58
N TYR A 105 -12.09 17.81 -1.52
CA TYR A 105 -13.06 17.96 -0.41
C TYR A 105 -12.46 18.61 0.84
N GLY A 106 -11.17 18.39 1.06
CA GLY A 106 -10.46 18.81 2.24
C GLY A 106 -8.98 18.43 2.12
N PRO A 107 -8.18 18.66 3.17
CA PRO A 107 -6.77 18.33 3.17
C PRO A 107 -6.53 16.89 2.73
N GLY A 108 -5.79 16.72 1.65
CA GLY A 108 -5.42 15.44 1.08
C GLY A 108 -6.59 14.55 0.65
N GLN A 109 -7.78 15.10 0.36
CA GLN A 109 -8.96 14.32 -0.04
C GLN A 109 -9.47 14.73 -1.42
N TYR A 110 -9.48 13.79 -2.36
CA TYR A 110 -9.80 14.04 -3.76
C TYR A 110 -10.77 13.00 -4.33
N GLN A 111 -11.57 13.43 -5.29
CA GLN A 111 -12.34 12.59 -6.18
C GLN A 111 -11.86 12.81 -7.61
N VAL A 112 -11.80 11.73 -8.37
CA VAL A 112 -11.61 11.76 -9.82
C VAL A 112 -12.79 11.03 -10.45
N ILE A 113 -13.49 11.68 -11.38
CA ILE A 113 -14.62 11.11 -12.11
C ILE A 113 -14.19 10.76 -13.52
N PHE A 114 -14.57 9.57 -13.97
CA PHE A 114 -14.33 9.06 -15.32
C PHE A 114 -15.62 9.02 -16.15
N ASN A 115 -15.47 8.96 -17.46
CA ASN A 115 -16.57 8.87 -18.43
C ASN A 115 -17.21 7.47 -18.53
N ARG A 116 -16.82 6.52 -17.67
CA ARG A 116 -17.26 5.12 -17.72
C ARG A 116 -17.28 4.47 -16.34
N SER A 117 -18.00 3.35 -16.23
CA SER A 117 -18.04 2.57 -15.00
C SER A 117 -16.66 1.96 -14.69
N LEU A 118 -16.27 2.00 -13.43
CA LEU A 118 -15.01 1.48 -12.89
C LEU A 118 -15.24 0.35 -11.88
N THR A 119 -16.45 -0.22 -11.83
CA THR A 119 -16.86 -1.23 -10.84
C THR A 119 -15.98 -2.48 -10.81
N SER A 120 -15.31 -2.79 -11.92
CA SER A 120 -14.40 -3.95 -12.04
C SER A 120 -12.95 -3.54 -12.33
N ALA A 121 -12.62 -2.26 -12.17
CA ALA A 121 -11.30 -1.73 -12.48
C ALA A 121 -10.33 -1.86 -11.30
N ALA A 122 -9.04 -1.95 -11.62
CA ALA A 122 -7.96 -1.81 -10.64
C ALA A 122 -7.37 -0.39 -10.68
N PHE A 123 -6.92 0.10 -9.53
CA PHE A 123 -6.41 1.46 -9.36
C PHE A 123 -4.99 1.44 -8.81
N VAL A 124 -4.12 2.27 -9.37
CA VAL A 124 -2.78 2.52 -8.85
C VAL A 124 -2.55 4.02 -8.87
N ALA A 125 -2.08 4.58 -7.75
CA ALA A 125 -1.69 5.99 -7.71
C ALA A 125 -0.33 6.18 -7.05
N THR A 126 0.34 7.25 -7.47
CA THR A 126 1.62 7.70 -6.90
C THR A 126 1.56 9.20 -6.69
N ILE A 127 2.20 9.70 -5.63
CA ILE A 127 2.46 11.12 -5.50
C ILE A 127 3.42 11.54 -6.62
N GLY A 128 3.05 12.56 -7.38
CA GLY A 128 3.74 12.95 -8.60
C GLY A 128 3.21 14.29 -9.12
N THR A 129 4.08 15.07 -9.76
CA THR A 129 3.73 16.36 -10.35
C THR A 129 4.07 16.38 -11.84
N THR A 130 3.51 17.36 -12.55
CA THR A 130 3.87 17.68 -13.94
C THR A 130 5.05 18.64 -14.06
N ASP A 131 5.50 19.22 -12.94
CA ASP A 131 6.62 20.15 -12.90
C ASP A 131 7.93 19.44 -13.26
N SER A 132 8.76 20.11 -14.07
CA SER A 132 9.96 19.52 -14.65
C SER A 132 11.18 19.47 -13.71
N CYS A 133 11.15 20.20 -12.59
CA CYS A 133 12.28 20.29 -11.65
C CYS A 133 11.94 19.98 -10.19
N CYS A 134 10.68 20.18 -9.79
CA CYS A 134 10.27 20.05 -8.40
C CYS A 134 9.75 18.63 -8.13
N ILE A 135 10.44 17.88 -7.28
CA ILE A 135 9.89 16.64 -6.74
C ILE A 135 8.87 17.01 -5.65
N PRO A 136 7.62 16.52 -5.72
CA PRO A 136 6.66 16.78 -4.67
C PRO A 136 7.18 16.23 -3.34
N PRO A 137 6.82 16.84 -2.19
CA PRO A 137 7.28 16.32 -0.91
C PRO A 137 6.89 14.84 -0.73
N ALA A 138 7.66 14.10 0.06
CA ALA A 138 7.36 12.70 0.35
C ALA A 138 6.09 12.55 1.20
N GLY A 139 5.43 11.39 1.07
CA GLY A 139 4.21 11.06 1.79
C GLY A 139 3.59 9.76 1.29
N GLU A 140 2.38 9.47 1.76
CA GLU A 140 1.63 8.29 1.40
C GLU A 140 0.38 8.64 0.61
N ILE A 141 -0.08 7.67 -0.18
CA ILE A 141 -1.26 7.79 -1.02
C ILE A 141 -2.08 6.51 -0.93
N SER A 142 -3.40 6.69 -0.80
CA SER A 142 -4.39 5.61 -0.76
C SER A 142 -5.44 5.86 -1.82
N VAL A 143 -5.92 4.78 -2.44
CA VAL A 143 -6.96 4.83 -3.47
C VAL A 143 -8.09 3.85 -3.15
N ALA A 144 -9.31 4.25 -3.45
CA ALA A 144 -10.50 3.42 -3.30
C ALA A 144 -11.56 3.79 -4.36
N PRO A 145 -12.50 2.89 -4.68
CA PRO A 145 -13.71 3.29 -5.41
C PRO A 145 -14.44 4.41 -4.66
N ARG A 146 -15.03 5.36 -5.39
CA ARG A 146 -15.84 6.42 -4.79
C ARG A 146 -17.17 5.84 -4.30
N LEU A 147 -17.54 6.17 -3.06
CA LEU A 147 -18.81 5.77 -2.45
C LEU A 147 -20.00 6.18 -3.34
N ALA A 148 -20.90 5.22 -3.58
CA ALA A 148 -22.13 5.38 -4.37
C ALA A 148 -21.94 5.99 -5.78
N THR A 149 -20.72 5.98 -6.32
CA THR A 149 -20.36 6.64 -7.57
C THR A 149 -19.54 5.66 -8.44
N PRO A 150 -20.20 4.88 -9.31
CA PRO A 150 -19.56 3.72 -9.98
C PRO A 150 -18.44 4.10 -10.95
N ASN A 151 -18.37 5.36 -11.38
CA ASN A 151 -17.34 5.92 -12.26
C ASN A 151 -16.36 6.84 -11.52
N GLY A 152 -16.35 6.80 -10.19
CA GLY A 152 -15.50 7.66 -9.37
C GLY A 152 -14.40 6.87 -8.65
N VAL A 153 -13.25 7.52 -8.50
CA VAL A 153 -12.15 7.07 -7.64
C VAL A 153 -11.95 8.11 -6.55
N PHE A 154 -11.83 7.66 -5.31
CA PHE A 154 -11.45 8.49 -4.17
C PHE A 154 -9.98 8.28 -3.86
N VAL A 155 -9.27 9.39 -3.67
CA VAL A 155 -7.82 9.40 -3.40
C VAL A 155 -7.59 10.17 -2.11
N GLN A 156 -6.78 9.59 -1.23
CA GLN A 156 -6.30 10.27 -0.03
C GLN A 156 -4.78 10.37 -0.04
N THR A 157 -4.26 11.53 0.34
CA THR A 157 -2.82 11.79 0.44
C THR A 157 -2.47 12.27 1.85
N TYR A 158 -1.31 11.83 2.33
CA TYR A 158 -0.82 12.08 3.68
C TYR A 158 0.63 12.53 3.63
N ASP A 159 1.09 13.29 4.62
CA ASP A 159 2.51 13.45 4.87
C ASP A 159 3.13 12.27 5.60
N SER A 160 4.46 12.28 5.67
CA SER A 160 5.24 11.22 6.33
C SER A 160 5.01 11.11 7.83
N THR A 161 4.25 12.03 8.46
CA THR A 161 3.79 11.91 9.84
C THR A 161 2.44 11.18 9.93
N GLY A 162 1.81 10.90 8.79
CA GLY A 162 0.49 10.31 8.65
C GLY A 162 -0.65 11.33 8.66
N ALA A 163 -0.37 12.63 8.67
CA ALA A 163 -1.39 13.66 8.65
C ALA A 163 -1.92 13.91 7.22
N PRO A 164 -3.24 14.12 7.02
CA PRO A 164 -3.79 14.45 5.71
C PRO A 164 -3.13 15.71 5.14
N ALA A 165 -2.55 15.60 3.94
CA ALA A 165 -1.78 16.67 3.33
C ALA A 165 -2.05 16.73 1.82
N ASP A 166 -2.15 17.93 1.27
CA ASP A 166 -2.41 18.13 -0.14
C ASP A 166 -1.19 17.79 -0.99
N ARG A 167 -1.34 16.83 -1.90
CA ARG A 167 -0.25 16.37 -2.77
C ARG A 167 -0.74 16.21 -4.20
N PRO A 168 0.07 16.61 -5.20
CA PRO A 168 -0.24 16.27 -6.57
C PRO A 168 -0.03 14.76 -6.75
N PHE A 169 -0.83 14.14 -7.62
CA PHE A 169 -0.75 12.70 -7.85
C PHE A 169 -1.07 12.31 -9.28
N HIS A 170 -0.54 11.16 -9.67
CA HIS A 170 -0.87 10.47 -10.90
C HIS A 170 -1.69 9.23 -10.54
N LEU A 171 -2.81 9.03 -11.21
CA LEU A 171 -3.71 7.90 -11.05
C LEU A 171 -3.77 7.13 -12.37
N ALA A 172 -3.48 5.83 -12.32
CA ALA A 172 -3.70 4.89 -13.39
C ALA A 172 -4.89 3.98 -13.05
N VAL A 173 -5.72 3.72 -14.05
CA VAL A 173 -6.91 2.87 -13.95
C VAL A 173 -6.84 1.79 -15.02
N PHE A 174 -6.89 0.55 -14.57
CA PHE A 174 -6.83 -0.63 -15.42
C PHE A 174 -8.21 -1.25 -15.49
N THR A 175 -8.83 -1.15 -16.67
CA THR A 175 -10.11 -1.82 -16.93
C THR A 175 -9.85 -3.18 -17.59
N PRO A 176 -10.59 -4.24 -17.22
CA PRO A 176 -10.53 -5.52 -17.91
C PRO A 176 -11.01 -5.44 -19.37
#